data_AF-B4G2N0-F1
#
_entry.id   AF-B4G2N0-F1
#
_cell.length_a   1.000
_cell.length_b   1.000
_cell.length_c   1.000
_cell.angle_alpha   90.00
_cell.angle_beta   90.00
_cell.angle_gamma   90.00
#
_symmetry.space_group_name_H-M   'P 1'
#
loop_
_entity.id
_entity.type
_entity.pdbx_description
1 polymer ?
#
loop_
_entity_poly.entity_id
_entity_poly.type
_entity_poly.pdbx_seq_one_letter_code
_entity_poly.pdbx_strand_id
1 'polypeptide(L)'
;MQLLKILSLGILLTVLGCISAEEYTLFDCSVKYKCSGEKALVWATADERCFVFHNKCLMMVEQCARSFSGRSELIETDRETCKPTCTKDCLDLYEPVCAQIFQEEYITFSNECEMRNNLCENERPYSYFAIGECVESPVG
;
A
#
# COMPACT_ATOMS: atom_id res chain seq x y z
N MET A 1 48.54 -4.96 28.47
CA MET A 1 49.27 -3.88 27.79
C MET A 1 48.99 -4.03 26.29
N GLN A 2 47.81 -3.64 25.80
CA GLN A 2 47.54 -2.35 25.11
C GLN A 2 48.59 -2.10 24.01
N LEU A 3 48.27 -2.24 22.72
CA LEU A 3 47.73 -1.22 21.79
C LEU A 3 47.88 -1.81 20.35
N LEU A 4 47.12 -1.57 19.28
CA LEU A 4 46.02 -0.65 18.95
C LEU A 4 45.34 -1.14 17.63
N LYS A 5 44.03 -0.88 17.60
CA LYS A 5 42.97 -0.91 16.57
C LYS A 5 43.32 -0.67 15.08
N ILE A 6 42.40 -1.12 14.20
CA ILE A 6 41.88 -0.57 12.90
C ILE A 6 41.56 -1.82 12.02
N LEU A 7 40.33 -2.24 11.70
CA LEU A 7 39.16 -1.55 11.13
C LEU A 7 37.86 -2.10 11.75
N SER A 8 37.21 -1.29 12.58
CA SER A 8 35.79 -1.45 12.93
C SER A 8 35.07 -0.18 12.47
N LEU A 9 34.84 -0.04 11.17
CA LEU A 9 34.04 1.06 10.62
C LEU A 9 33.45 0.66 9.26
N GLY A 10 32.57 -0.33 9.25
CA GLY A 10 31.89 -0.75 8.02
C GLY A 10 30.58 -1.51 8.21
N ILE A 11 30.07 -1.59 9.44
CA ILE A 11 28.88 -2.42 9.76
C ILE A 11 27.80 -1.60 10.50
N LEU A 12 27.96 -0.27 10.64
CA LEU A 12 26.99 0.58 11.35
C LEU A 12 26.15 1.50 10.43
N LEU A 13 26.22 1.33 9.10
CA LEU A 13 25.47 2.17 8.15
C LEU A 13 24.46 1.42 7.27
N THR A 14 24.35 0.10 7.35
CA THR A 14 23.36 -0.64 6.54
C THR A 14 22.04 -0.93 7.26
N VAL A 15 21.94 -0.65 8.56
CA VAL A 15 20.72 -0.95 9.34
C VAL A 15 19.65 0.16 9.23
N LEU A 16 19.98 1.34 8.68
CA LEU A 16 18.98 2.40 8.43
C LEU A 16 18.27 2.31 7.07
N GLY A 17 18.66 1.37 6.18
CA GLY A 17 18.18 1.35 4.79
C GLY A 17 16.96 0.48 4.49
N CYS A 18 16.44 -0.29 5.44
CA CYS A 18 15.45 -1.33 5.14
C CYS A 18 13.99 -0.98 5.47
N ILE A 19 13.68 0.22 5.98
CA ILE A 19 12.34 0.49 6.54
C ILE A 19 11.41 1.21 5.54
N SER A 20 11.88 1.70 4.39
CA SER A 20 11.08 2.59 3.52
C SER A 20 10.90 2.12 2.06
N ALA A 21 11.22 0.86 1.74
CA ALA A 21 11.20 0.40 0.35
C ALA A 21 9.78 0.27 -0.24
N GLU A 22 8.75 0.01 0.58
CA GLU A 22 7.41 -0.27 0.06
C GLU A 22 6.63 1.00 -0.35
N GLU A 23 6.62 2.03 0.49
CA GLU A 23 5.86 3.28 0.24
C GLU A 23 6.45 4.09 -0.95
N TYR A 24 7.78 4.10 -1.07
CA TYR A 24 8.47 4.81 -2.15
C TYR A 24 8.10 4.24 -3.53
N THR A 25 7.86 2.92 -3.63
CA THR A 25 7.50 2.28 -4.91
C THR A 25 6.09 2.65 -5.37
N LEU A 26 5.12 2.75 -4.45
CA LEU A 26 3.75 3.12 -4.80
C LEU A 26 3.67 4.57 -5.30
N PHE A 27 4.40 5.48 -4.64
CA PHE A 27 4.50 6.88 -5.08
C PHE A 27 5.10 6.98 -6.49
N ASP A 28 6.25 6.34 -6.74
CA ASP A 28 6.92 6.34 -8.05
C ASP A 28 6.03 5.78 -9.17
N CYS A 29 5.33 4.68 -8.90
CA CYS A 29 4.36 4.11 -9.84
C CYS A 29 3.18 5.06 -10.07
N SER A 30 2.67 5.73 -9.03
CA SER A 30 1.57 6.70 -9.16
C SER A 30 1.94 7.88 -10.07
N VAL A 31 3.16 8.40 -9.94
CA VAL A 31 3.69 9.48 -10.79
C VAL A 31 3.80 9.04 -12.26
N LYS A 32 4.14 7.77 -12.50
CA LYS A 32 4.30 7.20 -13.84
C LYS A 32 2.99 7.05 -14.61
N TYR A 33 1.92 6.53 -13.99
CA TYR A 33 0.71 6.12 -14.71
C TYR A 33 -0.35 7.22 -14.90
N LYS A 34 -0.29 8.35 -14.17
CA LYS A 34 -1.17 9.53 -14.34
C LYS A 34 -2.65 9.16 -14.61
N CYS A 35 -3.26 8.46 -13.67
CA CYS A 35 -4.60 7.90 -13.84
C CYS A 35 -5.72 8.96 -13.85
N SER A 36 -6.81 8.65 -14.57
CA SER A 36 -8.00 9.51 -14.67
C SER A 36 -8.91 9.41 -13.45
N GLY A 37 -9.84 10.35 -13.36
CA GLY A 37 -10.97 10.42 -12.42
C GLY A 37 -12.02 9.31 -12.54
N GLU A 38 -11.97 8.52 -13.61
CA GLU A 38 -13.12 7.71 -14.03
C GLU A 38 -13.40 6.56 -13.05
N LYS A 39 -14.67 6.38 -12.70
CA LYS A 39 -15.13 5.30 -11.83
C LYS A 39 -15.54 4.11 -12.70
N ALA A 40 -14.65 3.13 -12.79
CA ALA A 40 -14.84 1.89 -13.54
C ALA A 40 -14.20 0.75 -12.73
N LEU A 41 -14.88 0.35 -11.65
CA LEU A 41 -14.31 -0.56 -10.65
C LEU A 41 -13.72 -1.82 -11.28
N VAL A 42 -12.51 -2.17 -10.83
CA VAL A 42 -11.82 -3.40 -11.22
C VAL A 42 -11.58 -4.24 -9.98
N TRP A 43 -11.87 -5.53 -10.09
CA TRP A 43 -11.69 -6.52 -9.04
C TRP A 43 -10.50 -7.41 -9.40
N ALA A 44 -9.64 -7.68 -8.43
CA ALA A 44 -8.51 -8.57 -8.62
C ALA A 44 -8.22 -9.35 -7.34
N THR A 45 -7.54 -10.47 -7.48
CA THR A 45 -7.11 -11.31 -6.36
C THR A 45 -5.60 -11.47 -6.36
N ALA A 46 -5.03 -11.52 -5.16
CA ALA A 46 -3.63 -11.88 -4.93
C ALA A 46 -3.48 -12.38 -3.49
N ASP A 47 -2.61 -13.38 -3.25
CA ASP A 47 -2.39 -13.93 -1.90
C ASP A 47 -3.69 -14.32 -1.18
N GLU A 48 -4.63 -14.95 -1.91
CA GLU A 48 -5.98 -15.31 -1.44
C GLU A 48 -6.84 -14.13 -0.95
N ARG A 49 -6.44 -12.89 -1.22
CA ARG A 49 -7.16 -11.66 -0.83
C ARG A 49 -7.78 -10.99 -2.04
N CYS A 50 -8.97 -10.43 -1.83
CA CYS A 50 -9.62 -9.57 -2.80
C CYS A 50 -9.13 -8.11 -2.73
N PHE A 51 -8.99 -7.49 -3.89
CA PHE A 51 -8.66 -6.09 -4.06
C PHE A 51 -9.68 -5.45 -5.01
N VAL A 52 -10.14 -4.26 -4.65
CA VAL A 52 -10.98 -3.41 -5.50
C VAL A 52 -10.19 -2.14 -5.83
N PHE A 53 -10.25 -1.73 -7.10
CA PHE A 53 -9.59 -0.52 -7.59
C PHE A 53 -10.61 0.37 -8.29
N HIS A 54 -10.43 1.69 -8.17
CA HIS A 54 -11.37 2.65 -8.76
C HIS A 54 -11.45 2.55 -10.28
N ASN A 55 -10.32 2.22 -10.91
CA ASN A 55 -10.23 1.88 -12.33
C ASN A 55 -8.99 1.01 -12.63
N LYS A 56 -8.94 0.52 -13.87
CA LYS A 56 -7.85 -0.32 -14.38
C LYS A 56 -6.48 0.34 -14.29
N CYS A 57 -6.40 1.66 -14.48
CA CYS A 57 -5.14 2.39 -14.37
C CYS A 57 -4.58 2.30 -12.94
N LEU A 58 -5.41 2.50 -11.93
CA LEU A 58 -5.01 2.40 -10.52
C LEU A 58 -4.64 0.96 -10.13
N MET A 59 -5.32 -0.05 -10.70
CA MET A 59 -4.87 -1.45 -10.56
C MET A 59 -3.45 -1.64 -11.10
N MET A 60 -3.12 -1.02 -12.24
CA MET A 60 -1.78 -1.11 -12.83
C MET A 60 -0.72 -0.35 -12.03
N VAL A 61 -1.08 0.72 -11.31
CA VAL A 61 -0.18 1.39 -10.35
C VAL A 61 0.23 0.42 -9.24
N GLU A 62 -0.74 -0.27 -8.63
CA GLU A 62 -0.45 -1.28 -7.61
C GLU A 62 0.35 -2.45 -8.20
N GLN A 63 -0.01 -2.94 -9.39
CA GLN A 63 0.76 -3.99 -10.08
C GLN A 63 2.23 -3.59 -10.31
N CYS A 64 2.47 -2.33 -10.67
CA CYS A 64 3.81 -1.76 -10.77
C CYS A 64 4.55 -1.82 -9.42
N ALA A 65 3.93 -1.37 -8.32
CA ALA A 65 4.56 -1.40 -7.00
C ALA A 65 4.85 -2.83 -6.52
N ARG A 66 3.96 -3.79 -6.81
CA ARG A 66 4.14 -5.22 -6.50
C ARG A 66 5.34 -5.82 -7.22
N SER A 67 5.62 -5.40 -8.46
CA SER A 67 6.78 -5.85 -9.23
C SER A 67 8.14 -5.47 -8.61
N PHE A 68 8.18 -4.43 -7.78
CA PHE A 68 9.39 -4.00 -7.06
C PHE A 68 9.51 -4.58 -5.64
N SER A 69 8.39 -4.99 -5.04
CA SER A 69 8.32 -5.49 -3.65
C SER A 69 8.27 -7.01 -3.53
N GLY A 70 8.19 -7.75 -4.64
CA GLY A 70 8.12 -9.21 -4.63
C GLY A 70 6.76 -9.78 -4.16
N ARG A 71 5.75 -8.91 -4.03
CA ARG A 71 4.36 -9.30 -3.78
C ARG A 71 3.81 -10.04 -5.03
N SER A 72 2.90 -11.00 -4.84
CA SER A 72 2.34 -11.80 -5.95
C SER A 72 1.59 -10.95 -6.98
N GLU A 73 1.38 -11.42 -8.20
CA GLU A 73 0.65 -10.64 -9.21
C GLU A 73 -0.85 -10.51 -8.88
N LEU A 74 -1.45 -9.36 -9.22
CA LEU A 74 -2.90 -9.18 -9.19
C LEU A 74 -3.51 -9.88 -10.41
N ILE A 75 -4.42 -10.82 -10.13
CA ILE A 75 -5.18 -11.53 -11.15
C ILE A 75 -6.59 -10.96 -11.18
N GLU A 76 -6.96 -10.30 -12.29
CA GLU A 76 -8.31 -9.79 -12.49
C GLU A 76 -9.37 -10.89 -12.36
N THR A 77 -10.49 -10.53 -11.77
CA THR A 77 -11.63 -11.42 -11.59
C THR A 77 -12.93 -10.61 -11.55
N ASP A 78 -14.05 -11.30 -11.39
CA ASP A 78 -15.34 -10.67 -11.17
C ASP A 78 -15.60 -10.38 -9.68
N ARG A 79 -16.58 -9.53 -9.43
CA ARG A 79 -16.97 -9.10 -8.10
C ARG A 79 -17.44 -10.28 -7.24
N GLU A 80 -18.21 -11.19 -7.83
CA GLU A 80 -18.84 -12.32 -7.15
C GLU A 80 -17.80 -13.31 -6.64
N THR A 81 -16.73 -13.52 -7.40
CA THR A 81 -15.58 -14.37 -7.06
C THR A 81 -14.68 -13.68 -6.03
N CYS A 82 -14.43 -12.38 -6.19
CA CYS A 82 -13.52 -11.64 -5.33
C CYS A 82 -14.10 -11.36 -3.94
N LYS A 83 -15.28 -10.74 -3.88
CA LYS A 83 -15.86 -10.14 -2.66
C LYS A 83 -15.92 -11.06 -1.43
N PRO A 84 -16.17 -12.38 -1.55
CA PRO A 84 -16.10 -13.30 -0.40
C PRO A 84 -14.75 -13.35 0.32
N THR A 85 -13.68 -12.84 -0.28
CA THR A 85 -12.31 -12.85 0.26
C THR A 85 -11.78 -11.45 0.62
N CYS A 86 -12.67 -10.46 0.76
CA CYS A 86 -12.30 -9.10 1.23
C CYS A 86 -11.75 -9.13 2.65
N THR A 87 -12.48 -9.76 3.57
CA THR A 87 -12.16 -9.78 5.00
C THR A 87 -11.03 -10.76 5.27
N LYS A 88 -9.99 -10.28 5.94
CA LYS A 88 -8.93 -11.10 6.53
C LYS A 88 -8.84 -10.81 8.02
N ASP A 89 -8.41 -11.81 8.78
CA ASP A 89 -8.06 -11.61 10.18
C ASP A 89 -6.86 -10.68 10.26
N CYS A 90 -7.06 -9.51 10.85
CA CYS A 90 -6.02 -8.52 11.06
C CYS A 90 -5.47 -8.65 12.48
N LEU A 91 -4.17 -8.40 12.63
CA LEU A 91 -3.57 -8.27 13.95
C LEU A 91 -4.12 -7.02 14.63
N ASP A 92 -4.37 -7.10 15.93
CA ASP A 92 -4.72 -5.96 16.78
C ASP A 92 -3.46 -5.16 17.13
N LEU A 93 -2.76 -4.71 16.08
CA LEU A 93 -1.56 -3.88 16.14
C LEU A 93 -1.88 -2.53 15.49
N TYR A 94 -1.54 -1.46 16.21
CA TYR A 94 -1.74 -0.10 15.74
C TYR A 94 -0.50 0.38 14.97
N GLU A 95 -0.59 0.30 13.64
CA GLU A 95 0.40 0.73 12.65
C GLU A 95 -0.34 1.58 11.59
N PRO A 96 -0.73 2.81 11.93
CA PRO A 96 -1.76 3.52 11.20
C PRO A 96 -1.36 3.81 9.75
N VAL A 97 -2.38 3.88 8.90
CA VAL A 97 -2.22 4.33 7.51
C VAL A 97 -3.27 5.39 7.19
N CYS A 98 -2.87 6.39 6.41
CA CYS A 98 -3.74 7.42 5.92
C CYS A 98 -4.10 7.13 4.47
N ALA A 99 -5.35 6.81 4.20
CA ALA A 99 -5.83 6.55 2.84
C ALA A 99 -6.61 7.75 2.31
N GLN A 100 -6.29 8.18 1.10
CA GLN A 100 -7.13 9.08 0.32
C GLN A 100 -8.20 8.26 -0.40
N ILE A 101 -9.46 8.45 -0.02
CA ILE A 101 -10.57 7.89 -0.79
C ILE A 101 -10.73 8.72 -2.07
N PHE A 102 -11.00 8.06 -3.18
CA PHE A 102 -10.94 8.68 -4.50
C PHE A 102 -11.85 9.93 -4.61
N GLN A 103 -11.25 11.13 -4.72
CA GLN A 103 -11.93 12.44 -4.72
C GLN A 103 -12.81 12.72 -3.48
N GLU A 104 -12.53 12.03 -2.38
CA GLU A 104 -13.29 12.08 -1.14
C GLU A 104 -12.34 12.45 0.02
N GLU A 105 -12.70 12.10 1.25
CA GLU A 105 -11.92 12.38 2.44
C GLU A 105 -10.64 11.54 2.56
N TYR A 106 -9.73 12.03 3.41
CA TYR A 106 -8.64 11.23 3.95
C TYR A 106 -9.11 10.53 5.22
N ILE A 107 -8.84 9.22 5.33
CA ILE A 107 -9.27 8.40 6.48
C ILE A 107 -8.05 7.70 7.08
N THR A 108 -7.87 7.87 8.39
CA THR A 108 -6.92 7.09 9.17
C THR A 108 -7.51 5.72 9.48
N PHE A 109 -6.78 4.66 9.14
CA PHE A 109 -7.06 3.29 9.56
C PHE A 109 -6.03 2.85 10.59
N SER A 110 -6.41 1.94 11.49
CA SER A 110 -5.53 1.41 12.55
C SER A 110 -4.33 0.64 12.00
N ASN A 111 -4.49 -0.02 10.85
CA ASN A 111 -3.42 -0.64 10.07
C ASN A 111 -3.84 -0.90 8.62
N GLU A 112 -2.89 -1.28 7.77
CA GLU A 112 -3.13 -1.57 6.34
C GLU A 112 -4.13 -2.72 6.12
N CYS A 113 -4.13 -3.73 6.99
CA CYS A 113 -5.06 -4.86 6.86
C CYS A 113 -6.51 -4.41 7.07
N GLU A 114 -6.76 -3.62 8.11
CA GLU A 114 -8.08 -3.05 8.42
C GLU A 114 -8.54 -2.06 7.35
N MET A 115 -7.62 -1.24 6.83
CA MET A 115 -7.88 -0.42 5.65
C MET A 115 -8.37 -1.29 4.49
N ARG A 116 -7.61 -2.33 4.09
CA ARG A 116 -7.97 -3.17 2.94
C ARG A 116 -9.30 -3.90 3.14
N ASN A 117 -9.59 -4.37 4.35
CA ASN A 117 -10.90 -4.96 4.67
C ASN A 117 -12.02 -3.95 4.41
N ASN A 118 -11.93 -2.77 5.03
CA ASN A 118 -12.96 -1.74 4.93
C ASN A 118 -13.20 -1.29 3.48
N LEU A 119 -12.14 -0.99 2.73
CA LEU A 119 -12.26 -0.48 1.36
C LEU A 119 -12.84 -1.52 0.40
N CYS A 120 -12.48 -2.79 0.57
CA CYS A 120 -12.99 -3.90 -0.23
C CYS A 120 -14.47 -4.19 0.04
N GLU A 121 -14.85 -4.30 1.32
CA GLU A 121 -16.23 -4.61 1.71
C GLU A 121 -17.21 -3.51 1.25
N ASN A 122 -16.80 -2.25 1.41
CA ASN A 122 -17.62 -1.07 1.13
C ASN A 122 -17.49 -0.58 -0.32
N GLU A 123 -16.66 -1.21 -1.15
CA GLU A 123 -16.44 -0.80 -2.55
C GLU A 123 -15.97 0.67 -2.67
N ARG A 124 -15.13 1.09 -1.72
CA ARG A 124 -14.54 2.43 -1.63
C ARG A 124 -13.03 2.34 -1.79
N PRO A 125 -12.50 2.08 -3.01
CA PRO A 125 -11.06 1.98 -3.23
C PRO A 125 -10.33 3.31 -2.93
N TYR A 126 -9.10 3.20 -2.43
CA TYR A 126 -8.20 4.35 -2.26
C TYR A 126 -7.60 4.78 -3.61
N SER A 127 -7.27 6.07 -3.76
CA SER A 127 -6.40 6.56 -4.83
C SER A 127 -4.93 6.51 -4.45
N TYR A 128 -4.65 6.73 -3.16
CA TYR A 128 -3.31 6.73 -2.57
C TYR A 128 -3.43 6.43 -1.07
N PHE A 129 -2.39 5.86 -0.46
CA PHE A 129 -2.26 5.82 1.00
C PHE A 129 -0.79 5.94 1.42
N ALA A 130 -0.58 6.38 2.65
CA ALA A 130 0.74 6.59 3.27
C ALA A 130 0.78 5.98 4.67
N ILE A 131 1.98 5.72 5.19
CA ILE A 131 2.17 5.28 6.58
C ILE A 131 1.94 6.47 7.52
N GLY A 132 1.28 6.22 8.64
CA GLY A 132 0.93 7.22 9.64
C GLY A 132 -0.53 7.63 9.61
N GLU A 133 -0.93 8.44 10.58
CA GLU A 133 -2.27 9.03 10.60
C GLU A 133 -2.42 10.14 9.57
N CYS A 134 -3.66 10.40 9.15
CA CYS A 134 -3.97 11.57 8.34
C CYS A 134 -3.72 12.86 9.10
N VAL A 135 -2.94 13.77 8.51
CA VAL A 135 -2.77 15.13 9.00
C VAL A 135 -3.77 16.05 8.30
N GLU A 136 -4.32 17.03 9.01
CA GLU A 136 -5.32 17.96 8.45
C GLU A 136 -4.78 18.81 7.28
N SER A 137 -3.45 18.82 7.05
CA SER A 137 -2.83 19.40 5.86
C SER A 137 -1.44 18.79 5.62
N PRO A 138 -1.12 18.29 4.41
CA PRO A 138 0.25 18.03 4.02
C PRO A 138 1.01 19.37 4.04
N VAL A 139 2.17 19.42 4.69
CA VAL A 139 3.16 20.47 4.39
C VAL A 139 3.65 20.19 2.98
N GLY A 140 3.26 21.06 2.05
CA GLY A 140 3.56 20.94 0.61
C GLY A 140 5.02 21.07 0.24
#